data_AF-T0LQ28-F1
#
_entry.id   AF-T0LQ28-F1
#
_cell.length_a   1.000
_cell.length_b   1.000
_cell.length_c   1.000
_cell.angle_alpha   90.00
_cell.angle_beta   90.00
_cell.angle_gamma   90.00
#
_symmetry.space_group_name_H-M   'P 1'
#
loop_
_entity.id
_entity.type
_entity.pdbx_description
1 polymer ?
#
loop_
_entity_poly.entity_id
_entity_poly.type
_entity_poly.pdbx_seq_one_letter_code
_entity_poly.pdbx_strand_id
1 'polypeptide(L)'
;MIVVQNHIPVDPSMASDFEGRFANTNENLKHRKGFVKNEILRPIKGDSYIVLTYWETMEDFKAWTESDDFRKAHARKPSPGMITGENFLTIHEVV
;
A
#
# COMPACT_ATOMS: atom_id res chain seq x y z
N MET A 1 5.05 -17.23 2.62
CA MET A 1 5.19 -15.79 2.32
C MET A 1 4.09 -15.40 1.36
N ILE A 2 3.43 -14.28 1.63
CA ILE A 2 2.41 -13.70 0.76
C ILE A 2 2.86 -12.35 0.24
N VAL A 3 2.25 -11.94 -0.87
CA VAL A 3 2.40 -10.62 -1.47
C VAL A 3 1.02 -9.99 -1.58
N VAL A 4 0.86 -8.82 -0.98
CA VAL A 4 -0.37 -8.03 -1.03
C VAL A 4 -0.15 -6.85 -1.95
N GLN A 5 -1.05 -6.66 -2.91
CA GLN A 5 -1.00 -5.59 -3.90
C GLN A 5 -2.26 -4.76 -3.78
N ASN A 6 -2.12 -3.51 -3.34
CA ASN A 6 -3.22 -2.55 -3.38
C ASN A 6 -3.10 -1.72 -4.67
N HIS A 7 -4.04 -1.92 -5.58
CA HIS A 7 -4.13 -1.20 -6.84
C HIS A 7 -4.93 0.08 -6.62
N ILE A 8 -4.31 1.22 -6.93
CA ILE A 8 -4.86 2.53 -6.64
C ILE A 8 -4.80 3.39 -7.91
N PRO A 9 -5.93 3.62 -8.59
CA PRO A 9 -6.02 4.55 -9.71
C PRO A 9 -5.76 5.98 -9.21
N VAL A 10 -4.77 6.67 -9.78
CA VAL A 10 -4.35 8.01 -9.34
C VAL A 10 -4.35 8.98 -10.51
N ASP A 11 -4.86 10.18 -10.30
CA ASP A 11 -4.73 11.27 -11.28
C ASP A 11 -3.23 11.59 -11.50
N PRO A 12 -2.71 11.51 -12.74
CA PRO A 12 -1.30 11.76 -13.02
C PRO A 12 -0.81 13.16 -12.57
N SER A 13 -1.68 14.16 -12.57
CA SER A 13 -1.34 15.52 -12.10
C SER A 13 -1.07 15.59 -10.59
N MET A 14 -1.52 14.59 -9.83
CA MET A 14 -1.34 14.47 -8.37
C MET A 14 -0.34 13.37 -7.96
N ALA A 15 0.41 12.81 -8.92
CA ALA A 15 1.38 11.75 -8.68
C ALA A 15 2.39 12.08 -7.57
N SER A 16 2.96 13.29 -7.58
CA SER A 16 3.95 13.72 -6.58
C SER A 16 3.36 13.77 -5.17
N ASP A 17 2.14 14.30 -5.03
CA ASP A 17 1.45 14.38 -3.74
C ASP A 17 1.08 12.99 -3.23
N PHE A 18 0.65 12.10 -4.13
CA PHE A 18 0.37 10.71 -3.81
C PHE A 18 1.63 9.99 -3.31
N GLU A 19 2.74 10.08 -4.04
CA GLU A 19 4.02 9.46 -3.68
C GLU A 19 4.54 9.95 -2.32
N GLY A 20 4.38 11.25 -2.04
CA GLY A 20 4.74 11.84 -0.75
C GLY A 20 4.02 11.21 0.45
N ARG A 21 2.82 10.63 0.26
CA ARG A 21 2.09 9.92 1.33
C ARG A 21 2.77 8.62 1.74
N PHE A 22 3.61 8.03 0.89
CA PHE A 22 4.27 6.75 1.14
C PHE A 22 5.75 6.86 1.49
N ALA A 23 6.31 8.08 1.54
CA ALA A 23 7.73 8.32 1.79
C ALA A 23 8.28 7.62 3.06
N ASN A 24 7.45 7.51 4.11
CA ASN A 24 7.84 6.92 5.39
C ASN A 24 7.26 5.51 5.64
N THR A 25 6.60 4.90 4.64
CA THR A 25 5.88 3.64 4.85
C THR A 25 6.81 2.50 5.27
N ASN A 26 8.01 2.40 4.67
CA ASN A 26 8.99 1.37 5.04
C ASN A 26 9.42 1.51 6.51
N GLU A 27 9.70 2.73 6.95
CA GLU A 27 10.10 3.01 8.33
C GLU A 27 9.00 2.67 9.34
N ASN A 28 7.74 2.90 8.98
CA ASN A 28 6.60 2.59 9.82
C ASN A 28 6.32 1.08 9.93
N LEU A 29 6.63 0.32 8.88
CA LEU A 29 6.32 -1.11 8.81
C LEU A 29 7.47 -2.02 9.25
N LYS A 30 8.73 -1.56 9.22
CA LYS A 30 9.91 -2.40 9.50
C LYS A 30 9.92 -3.09 10.87
N HIS A 31 9.14 -2.59 11.84
CA HIS A 31 9.04 -3.16 13.18
C HIS A 31 7.86 -4.12 13.35
N ARG A 32 7.05 -4.32 12.31
CA ARG A 32 5.90 -5.22 12.35
C ARG A 32 6.37 -6.65 12.18
N LYS A 33 5.83 -7.53 13.04
CA LYS A 33 6.07 -8.97 12.95
C LYS A 33 5.67 -9.46 11.55
N GLY A 34 6.53 -10.29 10.95
CA GLY A 34 6.29 -10.89 9.64
C GLY A 34 6.37 -9.91 8.46
N PHE A 35 6.63 -8.62 8.65
CA PHE A 35 6.85 -7.69 7.54
C PHE A 35 8.22 -7.96 6.89
N VAL A 36 8.23 -8.10 5.57
CA VAL A 36 9.46 -8.39 4.81
C VAL A 36 9.91 -7.16 4.02
N LYS A 37 9.01 -6.55 3.23
CA LYS A 37 9.33 -5.44 2.32
C LYS A 37 8.07 -4.69 1.91
N ASN A 38 8.22 -3.40 1.59
CA ASN A 38 7.20 -2.62 0.89
C ASN A 38 7.81 -1.85 -0.30
N GLU A 39 7.07 -1.81 -1.40
CA GLU A 39 7.41 -1.11 -2.64
C GLU A 39 6.21 -0.33 -3.14
N ILE A 40 6.46 0.86 -3.69
CA ILE A 40 5.46 1.67 -4.36
C ILE A 40 5.79 1.66 -5.84
N LEU A 41 4.95 1.00 -6.64
CA LEU A 41 5.15 0.87 -8.07
C LEU A 41 4.33 1.92 -8.79
N ARG A 42 5.01 2.82 -9.50
CA ARG A 42 4.40 3.77 -10.43
C ARG A 42 4.02 3.04 -11.72
N PRO A 43 2.80 3.23 -12.27
CA PRO A 43 2.44 2.63 -13.54
C PRO A 43 3.30 3.19 -14.68
N ILE A 44 3.90 2.31 -15.48
CA ILE A 44 4.44 2.64 -16.81
C ILE A 44 3.38 2.39 -17.88
N LYS A 45 2.53 1.37 -17.66
CA LYS A 45 1.37 1.03 -18.48
C LYS A 45 0.22 0.65 -17.53
N GLY A 46 -0.99 1.12 -17.83
CA GLY A 46 -2.15 1.07 -16.91
C GLY A 46 -2.36 2.42 -16.20
N ASP A 47 -3.35 2.48 -15.31
CA ASP A 47 -3.79 3.70 -14.64
C ASP A 47 -3.57 3.70 -13.12
N SER A 48 -3.02 2.60 -12.59
CA SER A 48 -2.98 2.34 -11.15
C SER A 48 -1.57 2.23 -10.61
N TYR A 49 -1.30 2.94 -9.52
CA TYR A 49 -0.17 2.61 -8.65
C TYR A 49 -0.41 1.28 -7.94
N ILE A 50 0.67 0.61 -7.56
CA ILE A 50 0.61 -0.58 -6.70
C ILE A 50 1.40 -0.31 -5.42
N VAL A 51 0.72 -0.39 -4.28
CA VAL A 51 1.38 -0.53 -2.98
C VAL A 51 1.57 -2.02 -2.74
N LEU A 52 2.81 -2.46 -2.87
CA LEU A 52 3.21 -3.86 -2.86
C LEU A 52 3.89 -4.20 -1.54
N THR A 53 3.28 -5.06 -0.73
CA THR A 53 3.84 -5.46 0.58
C THR A 53 4.04 -6.96 0.66
N TYR A 54 5.15 -7.38 1.26
CA TYR A 54 5.56 -8.76 1.43
C TYR A 54 5.46 -9.12 2.92
N TRP A 55 4.84 -10.26 3.20
CA TRP A 55 4.63 -10.74 4.57
C TRP A 55 4.96 -12.22 4.70
N GLU A 56 5.55 -12.63 5.82
CA GLU A 56 5.86 -14.03 6.12
C GLU A 56 4.60 -14.90 6.04
N THR A 57 3.50 -14.43 6.64
CA THR A 57 2.20 -15.12 6.73
C THR A 57 1.02 -14.18 6.47
N MET A 58 -0.16 -14.76 6.19
CA MET A 58 -1.41 -14.01 6.06
C MET A 58 -1.89 -13.47 7.42
N GLU A 59 -1.60 -14.20 8.49
CA GLU A 59 -1.91 -13.82 9.86
C GLU A 59 -1.17 -12.54 10.28
N ASP A 60 0.12 -12.43 9.93
CA ASP A 60 0.92 -11.23 10.24
C ASP A 60 0.40 -9.99 9.50
N PHE A 61 0.04 -10.14 8.22
CA PHE A 61 -0.62 -9.07 7.46
C PHE A 61 -1.94 -8.65 8.10
N LYS A 62 -2.81 -9.61 8.45
CA LYS A 62 -4.10 -9.33 9.08
C LYS A 62 -3.92 -8.60 10.41
N ALA A 63 -3.00 -9.07 11.25
CA ALA A 63 -2.68 -8.43 12.53
C ALA A 63 -2.20 -6.97 12.34
N TRP A 64 -1.46 -6.70 11.28
CA TRP A 64 -1.10 -5.32 10.93
C TRP A 64 -2.34 -4.49 10.53
N THR A 65 -3.24 -5.00 9.70
CA THR A 65 -4.45 -4.25 9.28
C THR A 65 -5.37 -3.87 10.46
N GLU A 66 -5.33 -4.64 11.54
CA GLU A 66 -6.12 -4.40 12.75
C GLU A 66 -5.43 -3.42 13.73
N SER A 67 -4.17 -3.07 13.47
CA SER A 67 -3.34 -2.25 14.36
C SER A 67 -3.66 -0.75 14.36
N ASP A 68 -3.25 -0.06 15.42
CA ASP A 68 -3.37 1.40 15.52
C ASP A 68 -2.57 2.14 14.45
N ASP A 69 -1.42 1.61 14.03
CA ASP A 69 -0.60 2.26 13.00
C ASP A 69 -1.28 2.18 11.63
N PHE A 70 -1.94 1.07 11.32
CA PHE A 70 -2.76 0.97 10.12
C PHE A 70 -3.87 2.01 10.15
N ARG A 71 -4.60 2.13 11.26
CA ARG A 71 -5.65 3.14 11.42
C ARG A 71 -5.12 4.57 11.29
N LYS A 72 -3.96 4.89 11.86
CA LYS A 72 -3.31 6.20 11.73
C LYS A 72 -2.88 6.49 10.29
N ALA A 73 -2.25 5.52 9.61
CA ALA A 73 -1.81 5.66 8.22
C ALA A 73 -3.00 5.89 7.27
N HIS A 74 -4.15 5.28 7.55
CA HIS A 74 -5.37 5.38 6.74
C HIS A 74 -6.36 6.46 7.23
N ALA A 75 -6.06 7.17 8.32
CA ALA A 75 -6.92 8.24 8.84
C ALA A 75 -6.94 9.47 7.92
N ARG A 76 -5.84 9.76 7.23
CA ARG A 76 -5.75 10.88 6.30
C ARG A 76 -6.38 10.51 4.96
N LYS A 77 -7.55 11.10 4.67
CA LYS A 77 -8.21 10.95 3.37
C LYS A 77 -7.32 11.51 2.24
N PRO A 78 -7.33 10.89 1.04
CA PRO A 78 -6.74 11.48 -0.15
C PRO A 78 -7.35 12.86 -0.43
N SER A 79 -6.58 13.74 -1.07
CA SER A 79 -7.12 15.00 -1.60
C SER A 79 -8.25 14.71 -2.58
N PRO A 80 -9.31 15.56 -2.64
CA PRO A 80 -10.37 15.39 -3.63
C PRO A 80 -9.81 15.28 -5.05
N GLY A 81 -10.30 14.30 -5.82
CA GLY A 81 -9.84 14.03 -7.20
C GLY A 81 -8.55 13.21 -7.30
N MET A 82 -7.81 12.96 -6.21
CA MET A 82 -6.54 12.20 -6.27
C MET A 82 -6.76 10.76 -6.73
N ILE A 83 -7.83 10.13 -6.23
CA ILE A 83 -8.19 8.75 -6.57
C ILE A 83 -9.29 8.81 -7.62
N THR A 84 -9.04 8.23 -8.79
CA THR A 84 -9.90 8.36 -9.98
C THR A 84 -10.85 7.18 -10.17
N GLY A 85 -10.71 6.13 -9.37
CA GLY A 85 -11.51 4.91 -9.47
C GLY A 85 -11.53 4.10 -8.17
N GLU A 86 -12.10 2.90 -8.21
CA GLU A 86 -12.10 2.01 -7.05
C GLU A 86 -10.72 1.38 -6.84
N ASN A 87 -10.29 1.34 -5.57
CA ASN A 87 -9.12 0.56 -5.19
C ASN A 87 -9.51 -0.91 -5.10
N PHE A 88 -8.62 -1.80 -5.53
CA PHE A 88 -8.80 -3.24 -5.31
C PHE A 88 -7.53 -3.89 -4.80
N LEU A 89 -7.71 -4.94 -4.00
CA LEU A 89 -6.62 -5.71 -3.41
C LEU A 89 -6.50 -7.05 -4.12
N THR A 90 -5.26 -7.43 -4.42
CA THR A 90 -4.92 -8.81 -4.76
C THR A 90 -3.91 -9.35 -3.74
N ILE A 91 -4.03 -10.63 -3.43
CA ILE A 91 -3.16 -11.32 -2.46
C ILE A 91 -2.72 -12.63 -3.10
N HIS A 92 -1.41 -12.86 -3.12
CA HIS A 92 -0.81 -14.02 -3.76
C HIS A 92 0.15 -14.72 -2.80
N GLU A 93 0.28 -16.04 -2.93
CA GLU A 93 1.37 -16.79 -2.33
C GLU A 93 2.61 -16.70 -3.23
N VAL A 94 3.79 -16.66 -2.63
CA VAL A 94 5.05 -16.82 -3.36
C VAL A 94 5.38 -18.31 -3.46
N VAL A 95 5.56 -18.81 -4.68
CA VAL A 95 5.96 -20.19 -5.00
C VAL A 95 7.41 -20.29 -5.43
#